data_AF-F6UVM5-F1
#
_entry.id   AF-F6UVM5-F1
#
_cell.length_a   1.000
_cell.length_b   1.000
_cell.length_c   1.000
_cell.angle_alpha   90.00
_cell.angle_beta   90.00
_cell.angle_gamma   90.00
#
_symmetry.space_group_name_H-M   'P 1'
#
loop_
_entity.id
_entity.type
_entity.pdbx_description
1 polymer ?
#
loop_
_entity_poly.entity_id
_entity_poly.type
_entity_poly.pdbx_seq_one_letter_code
_entity_poly.pdbx_strand_id
1 'polypeptide(L)'
;MAGKRKTQTAGDLPEKKSKKSKKNKQKNEAKENEPAKASKPEDNFTSIEFCKMLQDKVLVTKGLQKFCQACKQHKEYSLNHDIIKAYISVSPECYEVFKIIETGKTSPMVTSLVFEVFVNVLLRTAGDLSPTFGSVGTTICRRILQGHTRELYGTLSTKNPPKFRAPALRVLTAMVMQGAECAADVASNFDLSGNITLLSKTRKDDSKNKLKPESNIRLCFIRFVLSFFMTGDQKTIRQVLEARGFVDSVFRGLPEDSASVIQLFLTTLLENVVKNKAVPKTNKVKLLASHGVLTSVAKLFQWNGIMDVKVDEEDRNSFVRNLAYEFLYQSCCPFKHGINFYDREYGTSGRSSNHVLHKFLVDLKVTGSNDQAHTLVVEILRSCPDLLSTYLMSADLSFDPRPTKKWYDNIALVERIYEAQPKVPPPVTDAAKLRSTSTLQKFSTEKLVAMTTQGILPVCFKRSTLKSAIQHTETDVQKHGLKILLSSLLRLQNTLSYITENSNWIKSVYSQSDRDQFKLELLEAITKQLPDIGSITSTWQQSLKNETLTDVQGKLLHVLSMYQQNLPTTFEHCSFDF
;
A
#
# COMPACT_ATOMS: atom_id res chain seq x y z
N MET A 1 0.62 -60.41 35.80
CA MET A 1 1.98 -60.40 35.22
C MET A 1 2.53 -58.98 35.36
N ALA A 2 3.09 -58.53 36.48
CA ALA A 2 4.29 -58.94 37.22
C ALA A 2 5.60 -58.79 36.41
N GLY A 3 6.42 -57.80 36.79
CA GLY A 3 7.84 -57.62 36.39
C GLY A 3 8.29 -56.15 36.35
N LYS A 4 8.35 -55.41 37.47
CA LYS A 4 9.55 -55.10 38.31
C LYS A 4 10.60 -54.21 37.60
N ARG A 5 10.75 -52.91 37.92
CA ARG A 5 11.43 -52.23 39.07
C ARG A 5 12.92 -52.58 39.27
N LYS A 6 13.79 -51.55 39.20
CA LYS A 6 14.75 -51.06 40.25
C LYS A 6 15.59 -49.90 39.63
N THR A 7 15.53 -48.61 39.99
CA THR A 7 15.83 -47.83 41.23
C THR A 7 17.29 -47.74 41.66
N GLN A 8 17.69 -46.49 41.96
CA GLN A 8 18.65 -45.98 42.99
C GLN A 8 20.15 -45.92 42.63
N THR A 9 20.99 -44.98 43.09
CA THR A 9 20.95 -43.58 43.63
C THR A 9 22.42 -43.14 43.81
N ALA A 10 22.66 -41.81 43.86
CA ALA A 10 23.72 -41.02 44.51
C ALA A 10 25.05 -41.65 45.03
N GLY A 11 26.15 -40.90 44.87
CA GLY A 11 27.40 -41.09 45.61
C GLY A 11 28.44 -39.98 45.33
N ASP A 12 29.08 -39.51 46.40
CA ASP A 12 29.84 -38.26 46.58
C ASP A 12 31.28 -38.17 46.00
N LEU A 13 31.77 -36.92 45.96
CA LEU A 13 33.18 -36.46 46.01
C LEU A 13 34.02 -37.17 47.10
N PRO A 14 35.39 -37.22 47.05
CA PRO A 14 36.26 -36.03 47.04
C PRO A 14 37.68 -36.14 46.43
N GLU A 15 38.36 -34.99 46.50
CA GLU A 15 39.74 -34.58 46.18
C GLU A 15 40.89 -35.61 46.31
N LYS A 16 41.91 -35.47 45.44
CA LYS A 16 43.33 -35.65 45.81
C LYS A 16 44.26 -34.72 45.03
N LYS A 17 44.98 -33.88 45.79
CA LYS A 17 46.14 -33.04 45.40
C LYS A 17 47.44 -33.84 45.49
N SER A 18 48.41 -33.58 44.61
CA SER A 18 49.87 -33.48 44.92
C SER A 18 50.62 -32.93 43.69
N LYS A 19 51.08 -31.67 43.67
CA LYS A 19 52.35 -31.09 44.20
C LYS A 19 53.65 -31.63 43.60
N LYS A 20 54.33 -30.78 42.82
CA LYS A 20 55.76 -30.32 42.88
C LYS A 20 56.16 -29.81 41.49
N SER A 21 56.94 -28.75 41.26
CA SER A 21 57.77 -27.91 42.13
C SER A 21 58.17 -26.61 41.40
N LYS A 22 58.17 -25.50 42.15
CA LYS A 22 58.83 -24.23 41.82
C LYS A 22 60.36 -24.40 41.87
N LYS A 23 61.08 -23.74 40.95
CA LYS A 23 62.32 -23.02 41.28
C LYS A 23 62.74 -22.08 40.14
N ASN A 24 62.61 -20.78 40.42
CA ASN A 24 63.61 -19.72 40.27
C ASN A 24 63.00 -18.42 39.73
N LYS A 25 62.66 -17.56 40.70
CA LYS A 25 62.52 -16.12 40.57
C LYS A 25 63.56 -15.54 41.51
N GLN A 26 64.50 -14.74 41.00
CA GLN A 26 65.03 -13.49 41.58
C GLN A 26 66.48 -13.21 41.14
N LYS A 27 66.62 -12.17 40.32
CA LYS A 27 67.62 -11.09 40.39
C LYS A 27 67.07 -10.00 39.47
N ASN A 28 66.41 -9.00 40.04
CA ASN A 28 66.96 -7.72 40.51
C ASN A 28 66.77 -6.63 39.45
N GLU A 29 66.02 -5.63 39.89
CA GLU A 29 65.91 -4.25 39.46
C GLU A 29 67.15 -3.66 38.78
N ALA A 30 66.97 -3.00 37.64
CA ALA A 30 67.25 -1.57 37.44
C ALA A 30 67.11 -1.17 35.95
N LYS A 31 66.65 0.06 35.78
CA LYS A 31 66.42 0.88 34.57
C LYS A 31 67.46 0.70 33.45
N GLU A 32 67.03 0.77 32.18
CA GLU A 32 67.26 1.89 31.23
C GLU A 32 67.06 1.47 29.75
N ASN A 33 66.25 2.28 29.06
CA ASN A 33 66.31 2.72 27.66
C ASN A 33 66.54 1.75 26.46
N GLU A 34 65.61 1.90 25.49
CA GLU A 34 65.68 1.66 24.03
C GLU A 34 65.36 0.26 23.43
N PRO A 35 64.81 0.20 22.20
CA PRO A 35 63.51 0.75 21.81
C PRO A 35 62.57 -0.34 21.26
N ALA A 36 61.29 0.01 21.23
CA ALA A 36 60.23 -0.78 20.61
C ALA A 36 60.60 -1.23 19.19
N LYS A 37 60.47 -2.54 18.92
CA LYS A 37 60.42 -3.06 17.55
C LYS A 37 59.23 -2.42 16.85
N ALA A 38 59.52 -1.43 16.02
CA ALA A 38 58.58 -0.83 15.09
C ALA A 38 57.88 -1.94 14.28
N SER A 39 56.59 -2.12 14.53
CA SER A 39 55.70 -2.78 13.59
C SER A 39 55.70 -1.94 12.31
N LYS A 40 56.10 -2.56 11.19
CA LYS A 40 56.09 -1.94 9.86
C LYS A 40 54.74 -1.26 9.60
N PRO A 41 54.71 -0.05 9.01
CA PRO A 41 53.47 0.58 8.58
C PRO A 41 52.81 -0.31 7.52
N GLU A 42 51.51 -0.57 7.67
CA GLU A 42 50.69 -1.25 6.67
C GLU A 42 50.81 -0.50 5.33
N ASP A 43 51.03 -1.23 4.23
CA ASP A 43 51.07 -0.67 2.87
C ASP A 43 49.78 0.11 2.59
N ASN A 44 49.87 1.44 2.57
CA ASN A 44 48.74 2.32 2.23
C ASN A 44 48.41 2.16 0.74
N PHE A 45 47.38 1.38 0.41
CA PHE A 45 46.87 1.23 -0.95
C PHE A 45 46.41 2.60 -1.51
N THR A 46 47.05 3.07 -2.60
CA THR A 46 46.80 4.39 -3.20
C THR A 46 46.04 4.31 -4.52
N SER A 47 45.46 5.44 -4.97
CA SER A 47 44.84 5.54 -6.31
C SER A 47 45.82 5.25 -7.45
N ILE A 48 47.10 5.59 -7.27
CA ILE A 48 48.17 5.31 -8.25
C ILE A 48 48.47 3.81 -8.31
N GLU A 49 48.57 3.15 -7.15
CA GLU A 49 48.74 1.69 -7.10
C GLU A 49 47.55 0.98 -7.74
N PHE A 50 46.33 1.46 -7.49
CA PHE A 50 45.13 0.95 -8.15
C PHE A 50 45.24 1.03 -9.68
N CYS A 51 45.54 2.20 -10.26
CA CYS A 51 45.70 2.35 -11.71
C CYS A 51 46.78 1.41 -12.27
N LYS A 52 47.93 1.27 -11.59
CA LYS A 52 49.00 0.34 -12.00
C LYS A 52 48.53 -1.11 -11.99
N MET A 53 47.78 -1.53 -10.96
CA MET A 53 47.25 -2.89 -10.88
C MET A 53 46.22 -3.20 -11.96
N LEU A 54 45.50 -2.20 -12.48
CA LEU A 54 44.56 -2.40 -13.59
C LEU A 54 45.23 -2.59 -14.96
N GLN A 55 46.50 -2.19 -15.10
CA GLN A 55 47.27 -2.39 -16.33
C GLN A 55 47.79 -3.83 -16.47
N ASP A 56 48.00 -4.52 -15.35
CA ASP A 56 48.44 -5.93 -15.33
C ASP A 56 47.23 -6.88 -15.32
N LYS A 57 47.10 -7.68 -16.39
CA LYS A 57 46.02 -8.65 -16.60
C LYS A 57 45.84 -9.64 -15.43
N VAL A 58 46.90 -9.98 -14.71
CA VAL A 58 46.85 -10.92 -13.57
C VAL A 58 46.33 -10.22 -12.31
N LEU A 59 46.67 -8.94 -12.13
CA LEU A 59 46.36 -8.18 -10.94
C LEU A 59 45.00 -7.47 -10.98
N VAL A 60 44.35 -7.34 -12.15
CA VAL A 60 43.06 -6.64 -12.32
C VAL A 60 42.04 -7.03 -11.25
N THR A 61 41.74 -8.32 -11.10
CA THR A 61 40.74 -8.80 -10.13
C THR A 61 41.10 -8.43 -8.69
N LYS A 62 42.37 -8.55 -8.33
CA LYS A 62 42.88 -8.22 -7.00
C LYS A 62 42.86 -6.71 -6.76
N GLY A 63 43.17 -5.91 -7.78
CA GLY A 63 43.13 -4.45 -7.74
C GLY A 63 41.71 -3.93 -7.52
N LEU A 64 40.73 -4.44 -8.27
CA LEU A 64 39.31 -4.11 -8.09
C LEU A 64 38.81 -4.48 -6.69
N GLN A 65 39.18 -5.67 -6.18
CA GLN A 65 38.82 -6.09 -4.82
C GLN A 65 39.43 -5.20 -3.73
N LYS A 66 40.73 -4.89 -3.83
CA LYS A 66 41.42 -3.98 -2.91
C LYS A 66 40.76 -2.59 -2.90
N PHE A 67 40.41 -2.05 -4.07
CA PHE A 67 39.72 -0.77 -4.18
C PHE A 67 38.35 -0.79 -3.49
N CYS A 68 37.53 -1.80 -3.76
CA CYS A 68 36.24 -1.94 -3.09
C CYS A 68 36.38 -2.11 -1.57
N GLN A 69 37.44 -2.77 -1.09
CA GLN A 69 37.71 -2.92 0.34
C GLN A 69 38.14 -1.59 0.99
N ALA A 70 39.04 -0.85 0.34
CA ALA A 70 39.47 0.47 0.80
C ALA A 70 38.28 1.46 0.87
N CYS A 71 37.37 1.40 -0.10
CA CYS A 71 36.13 2.20 -0.07
C CYS A 71 35.22 1.88 1.13
N LYS A 72 35.20 0.62 1.61
CA LYS A 72 34.41 0.22 2.77
C LYS A 72 35.06 0.66 4.08
N GLN A 73 36.38 0.53 4.20
CA GLN A 73 37.14 0.95 5.38
C GLN A 73 37.02 2.47 5.62
N HIS A 74 36.99 3.28 4.56
CA HIS A 74 36.73 4.72 4.67
C HIS A 74 35.37 5.03 5.32
N LYS A 75 34.31 4.27 4.97
CA LYS A 75 32.95 4.48 5.53
C LYS A 75 32.85 4.09 7.01
N GLU A 76 33.66 3.14 7.47
CA GLU A 76 33.59 2.58 8.83
C GLU A 76 34.53 3.28 9.83
N TYR A 77 35.69 3.79 9.37
CA TYR A 77 36.76 4.26 10.27
C TYR A 77 37.18 5.72 10.06
N SER A 78 36.55 6.47 9.15
CA SER A 78 36.87 7.88 8.88
C SER A 78 38.38 8.14 8.69
N LEU A 79 39.05 7.27 7.92
CA LEU A 79 40.47 7.40 7.60
C LEU A 79 40.73 8.68 6.79
N ASN A 80 41.84 9.37 7.06
CA ASN A 80 42.23 10.63 6.41
C ASN A 80 42.48 10.53 4.89
N HIS A 81 42.47 9.33 4.30
CA HIS A 81 42.71 9.14 2.86
C HIS A 81 41.44 8.72 2.13
N ASP A 82 40.84 9.69 1.42
CA ASP A 82 39.72 9.45 0.54
C ASP A 82 40.19 8.93 -0.82
N ILE A 83 40.27 7.60 -0.94
CA ILE A 83 40.72 6.91 -2.16
C ILE A 83 39.87 7.23 -3.38
N ILE A 84 38.56 7.49 -3.21
CA ILE A 84 37.65 7.79 -4.32
C ILE A 84 37.97 9.17 -4.86
N LYS A 85 38.06 10.18 -3.99
CA LYS A 85 38.45 11.54 -4.38
C LYS A 85 39.84 11.57 -5.01
N ALA A 86 40.81 10.86 -4.43
CA ALA A 86 42.16 10.75 -4.98
C ALA A 86 42.17 10.06 -6.36
N TYR A 87 41.33 9.04 -6.58
CA TYR A 87 41.22 8.35 -7.86
C TYR A 87 40.60 9.24 -8.95
N ILE A 88 39.43 9.84 -8.71
CA ILE A 88 38.74 10.66 -9.71
C ILE A 88 39.50 11.97 -10.01
N SER A 89 40.35 12.44 -9.09
CA SER A 89 41.23 13.59 -9.35
C SER A 89 42.36 13.25 -10.32
N VAL A 90 42.79 11.98 -10.36
CA VAL A 90 43.86 11.51 -11.26
C VAL A 90 43.28 10.99 -12.58
N SER A 91 42.16 10.26 -12.54
CA SER A 91 41.48 9.70 -13.72
C SER A 91 39.99 10.07 -13.70
N PRO A 92 39.63 11.30 -14.11
CA PRO A 92 38.24 11.77 -14.09
C PRO A 92 37.33 10.99 -15.05
N GLU A 93 37.87 10.40 -16.12
CA GLU A 93 37.10 9.61 -17.09
C GLU A 93 37.04 8.11 -16.76
N CYS A 94 37.72 7.68 -15.69
CA CYS A 94 37.82 6.28 -15.29
C CYS A 94 38.25 5.33 -16.43
N TYR A 95 39.10 5.81 -17.35
CA TYR A 95 39.45 5.09 -18.59
C TYR A 95 39.99 3.68 -18.33
N GLU A 96 40.83 3.52 -17.30
CA GLU A 96 41.44 2.24 -16.94
C GLU A 96 40.40 1.21 -16.50
N VAL A 97 39.32 1.65 -15.84
CA VAL A 97 38.23 0.79 -15.38
C VAL A 97 37.33 0.40 -16.56
N PHE A 98 37.02 1.33 -17.45
CA PHE A 98 36.26 1.04 -18.68
C PHE A 98 37.00 0.09 -19.63
N LYS A 99 38.32 0.26 -19.78
CA LYS A 99 39.16 -0.60 -20.63
C LYS A 99 39.03 -2.08 -20.28
N ILE A 100 38.79 -2.42 -19.01
CA ILE A 100 38.61 -3.80 -18.55
C ILE A 100 37.41 -4.44 -19.25
N ILE A 101 36.25 -3.77 -19.25
CA ILE A 101 35.01 -4.28 -19.85
C ILE A 101 35.00 -4.15 -21.38
N GLU A 102 35.72 -3.19 -21.95
CA GLU A 102 35.89 -3.03 -23.40
C GLU A 102 36.66 -4.18 -24.08
N THR A 103 37.44 -4.96 -23.31
CA THR A 103 38.22 -6.08 -23.87
C THR A 103 37.39 -7.29 -24.36
N GLY A 104 36.07 -7.29 -24.12
CA GLY A 104 35.11 -8.25 -24.68
C GLY A 104 35.20 -9.70 -24.18
N LYS A 105 36.16 -10.04 -23.31
CA LYS A 105 36.38 -11.38 -22.73
C LYS A 105 36.32 -11.43 -21.21
N THR A 106 35.58 -10.50 -20.58
CA THR A 106 35.49 -10.43 -19.13
C THR A 106 34.48 -11.42 -18.57
N SER A 107 34.86 -12.11 -17.48
CA SER A 107 33.94 -12.98 -16.76
C SER A 107 32.89 -12.15 -16.02
N PRO A 108 31.67 -12.67 -15.78
CA PRO A 108 30.63 -11.97 -15.01
C PRO A 108 31.09 -11.52 -13.61
N MET A 109 32.04 -12.23 -13.02
CA MET A 109 32.67 -11.86 -11.76
C MET A 109 33.47 -10.55 -11.90
N VAL A 110 34.33 -10.44 -12.90
CA VAL A 110 35.15 -9.23 -13.14
C VAL A 110 34.24 -8.05 -13.48
N THR A 111 33.25 -8.25 -14.35
CA THR A 111 32.27 -7.21 -14.69
C THR A 111 31.49 -6.74 -13.46
N SER A 112 31.10 -7.65 -12.57
CA SER A 112 30.42 -7.27 -11.31
C SER A 112 31.31 -6.43 -10.38
N LEU A 113 32.61 -6.70 -10.33
CA LEU A 113 33.57 -5.91 -9.55
C LEU A 113 33.77 -4.52 -10.15
N VAL A 114 33.83 -4.42 -11.49
CA VAL A 114 33.86 -3.14 -12.20
C VAL A 114 32.62 -2.31 -11.86
N PHE A 115 31.42 -2.91 -11.89
CA PHE A 115 30.20 -2.22 -11.46
C PHE A 115 30.23 -1.82 -9.99
N GLU A 116 30.80 -2.63 -9.09
CA GLU A 116 30.94 -2.24 -7.68
C GLU A 116 31.91 -1.05 -7.50
N VAL A 117 32.97 -0.94 -8.31
CA VAL A 117 33.82 0.26 -8.34
C VAL A 117 33.00 1.47 -8.77
N PHE A 118 32.26 1.38 -9.87
CA PHE A 118 31.40 2.48 -10.33
C PHE A 118 30.32 2.85 -9.32
N VAL A 119 29.71 1.89 -8.60
CA VAL A 119 28.78 2.17 -7.50
C VAL A 119 29.43 3.07 -6.45
N ASN A 120 30.65 2.76 -6.02
CA ASN A 120 31.34 3.55 -5.00
C ASN A 120 31.66 4.97 -5.49
N VAL A 121 32.10 5.11 -6.74
CA VAL A 121 32.36 6.43 -7.35
C VAL A 121 31.05 7.22 -7.48
N LEU A 122 30.04 6.64 -8.12
CA LEU A 122 28.76 7.30 -8.42
C LEU A 122 28.02 7.73 -7.14
N LEU A 123 28.00 6.91 -6.09
CA LEU A 123 27.35 7.31 -4.84
C LEU A 123 28.01 8.52 -4.18
N ARG A 124 29.33 8.73 -4.37
CA ARG A 124 30.03 9.91 -3.89
C ARG A 124 29.80 11.12 -4.79
N THR A 125 29.82 10.94 -6.11
CA THR A 125 29.56 12.03 -7.08
C THR A 125 28.10 12.49 -7.09
N ALA A 126 27.16 11.65 -6.64
CA ALA A 126 25.78 12.06 -6.37
C ALA A 126 25.59 12.71 -4.98
N GLY A 127 26.52 12.47 -4.05
CA GLY A 127 26.42 12.91 -2.67
C GLY A 127 27.37 14.05 -2.35
N ASP A 128 28.34 13.78 -1.48
CA ASP A 128 29.26 14.76 -0.91
C ASP A 128 30.25 15.36 -1.91
N LEU A 129 30.57 14.64 -2.99
CA LEU A 129 31.48 15.13 -4.04
C LEU A 129 30.75 15.79 -5.23
N SER A 130 29.42 15.88 -5.20
CA SER A 130 28.62 16.44 -6.30
C SER A 130 29.04 17.84 -6.75
N PRO A 131 29.34 18.82 -5.86
CA PRO A 131 29.69 20.18 -6.28
C PRO A 131 30.96 20.27 -7.13
N THR A 132 31.90 19.35 -6.93
CA THR A 132 33.21 19.35 -7.63
C THR A 132 33.27 18.30 -8.74
N PHE A 133 32.61 17.16 -8.56
CA PHE A 133 32.77 15.98 -9.42
C PHE A 133 31.44 15.43 -9.99
N GLY A 134 30.32 16.18 -9.93
CA GLY A 134 29.04 15.75 -10.51
C GLY A 134 29.09 15.47 -12.01
N SER A 135 29.91 16.22 -12.77
CA SER A 135 30.12 15.99 -14.22
C SER A 135 30.82 14.67 -14.51
N VAL A 136 31.72 14.22 -13.63
CA VAL A 136 32.38 12.91 -13.72
C VAL A 136 31.34 11.79 -13.63
N GLY A 137 30.46 11.86 -12.62
CA GLY A 137 29.38 10.88 -12.46
C GLY A 137 28.45 10.82 -13.67
N THR A 138 28.08 11.99 -14.21
CA THR A 138 27.26 12.10 -15.43
C THR A 138 27.95 11.47 -16.65
N THR A 139 29.25 11.70 -16.80
CA THR A 139 30.05 11.12 -17.90
C THR A 139 30.13 9.60 -17.81
N ILE A 140 30.33 9.06 -16.61
CA ILE A 140 30.31 7.61 -16.35
C ILE A 140 28.95 7.02 -16.73
N CYS A 141 27.85 7.66 -16.33
CA CYS A 141 26.49 7.20 -16.67
C CYS A 141 26.28 7.07 -18.17
N ARG A 142 26.60 8.14 -18.94
CA ARG A 142 26.41 8.14 -20.40
C ARG A 142 27.28 7.08 -21.08
N ARG A 143 28.54 6.93 -20.65
CA ARG A 143 29.45 5.92 -21.22
C ARG A 143 28.96 4.48 -20.98
N ILE A 144 28.43 4.19 -19.79
CA ILE A 144 27.82 2.88 -19.52
C ILE A 144 26.62 2.63 -20.45
N LEU A 145 25.71 3.60 -20.60
CA LEU A 145 24.50 3.45 -21.42
C LEU A 145 24.82 3.31 -22.92
N GLN A 146 25.79 4.06 -23.43
CA GLN A 146 26.16 4.09 -24.86
C GLN A 146 26.96 2.87 -25.30
N GLY A 147 27.84 2.34 -24.43
CA GLY A 147 28.83 1.32 -24.83
C GLY A 147 28.74 -0.01 -24.08
N HIS A 148 28.09 -0.07 -22.92
CA HIS A 148 28.23 -1.21 -21.98
C HIS A 148 26.91 -1.81 -21.48
N THR A 149 25.81 -1.48 -22.15
CA THR A 149 24.48 -2.00 -21.81
C THR A 149 24.38 -3.52 -22.00
N ARG A 150 25.14 -4.11 -22.94
CA ARG A 150 25.19 -5.57 -23.14
C ARG A 150 25.79 -6.29 -21.93
N GLU A 151 26.89 -5.78 -21.40
CA GLU A 151 27.59 -6.31 -20.23
C GLU A 151 26.71 -6.17 -18.97
N LEU A 152 25.95 -5.08 -18.89
CA LEU A 152 24.95 -4.84 -17.84
C LEU A 152 23.85 -5.92 -17.88
N TYR A 153 23.20 -6.13 -19.04
CA TYR A 153 22.21 -7.21 -19.20
C TYR A 153 22.80 -8.60 -18.98
N GLY A 154 24.01 -8.84 -19.49
CA GLY A 154 24.74 -10.09 -19.30
C GLY A 154 24.96 -10.40 -17.83
N THR A 155 25.28 -9.39 -17.02
CA THR A 155 25.47 -9.51 -15.57
C THR A 155 24.14 -9.66 -14.81
N LEU A 156 23.09 -8.95 -15.25
CA LEU A 156 21.74 -9.01 -14.67
C LEU A 156 20.97 -10.32 -14.96
N SER A 157 21.48 -11.16 -15.86
CA SER A 157 20.86 -12.44 -16.22
C SER A 157 20.52 -13.28 -14.98
N THR A 158 19.31 -13.85 -14.96
CA THR A 158 18.83 -14.73 -13.87
C THR A 158 19.68 -15.99 -13.70
N LYS A 159 20.48 -16.35 -14.72
CA LYS A 159 21.45 -17.45 -14.66
C LYS A 159 22.65 -17.15 -13.75
N ASN A 160 22.92 -15.87 -13.47
CA ASN A 160 24.06 -15.49 -12.63
C ASN A 160 23.73 -15.53 -11.13
N PRO A 161 24.72 -15.86 -10.28
CA PRO A 161 24.61 -15.75 -8.83
C PRO A 161 24.18 -14.34 -8.36
N PRO A 162 23.41 -14.22 -7.24
CA PRO A 162 23.01 -12.93 -6.67
C PRO A 162 24.18 -11.95 -6.45
N LYS A 163 25.34 -12.44 -6.00
CA LYS A 163 26.54 -11.62 -5.78
C LYS A 163 27.03 -10.87 -7.02
N PHE A 164 26.69 -11.31 -8.23
CA PHE A 164 27.03 -10.61 -9.48
C PHE A 164 25.92 -9.67 -9.93
N ARG A 165 24.66 -10.06 -9.73
CA ARG A 165 23.48 -9.26 -10.08
C ARG A 165 23.33 -8.01 -9.19
N ALA A 166 23.67 -8.11 -7.91
CA ALA A 166 23.49 -7.00 -6.96
C ALA A 166 24.29 -5.74 -7.34
N PRO A 167 25.60 -5.81 -7.66
CA PRO A 167 26.35 -4.65 -8.14
C PRO A 167 25.77 -4.01 -9.41
N ALA A 168 25.25 -4.82 -10.34
CA ALA A 168 24.64 -4.31 -11.57
C ALA A 168 23.32 -3.54 -11.31
N LEU A 169 22.50 -3.97 -10.34
CA LEU A 169 21.33 -3.18 -9.91
C LEU A 169 21.72 -1.92 -9.13
N ARG A 170 22.76 -2.03 -8.30
CA ARG A 170 23.27 -0.90 -7.52
C ARG A 170 23.88 0.17 -8.41
N VAL A 171 24.58 -0.20 -9.49
CA VAL A 171 25.16 0.80 -10.41
C VAL A 171 24.04 1.54 -11.14
N LEU A 172 23.00 0.84 -11.60
CA LEU A 172 21.81 1.46 -12.17
C LEU A 172 21.13 2.44 -11.19
N THR A 173 21.00 2.04 -9.92
CA THR A 173 20.48 2.93 -8.87
C THR A 173 21.36 4.17 -8.69
N ALA A 174 22.68 4.00 -8.59
CA ALA A 174 23.64 5.09 -8.41
C ALA A 174 23.72 6.01 -9.63
N MET A 175 23.47 5.49 -10.84
CA MET A 175 23.36 6.27 -12.07
C MET A 175 22.13 7.18 -12.03
N VAL A 176 20.95 6.64 -11.67
CA VAL A 176 19.72 7.43 -11.53
C VAL A 176 19.88 8.52 -10.46
N MET A 177 20.56 8.21 -9.36
CA MET A 177 20.82 9.16 -8.27
C MET A 177 21.77 10.31 -8.63
N GLN A 178 22.45 10.31 -9.78
CA GLN A 178 23.29 11.46 -10.19
C GLN A 178 22.49 12.73 -10.41
N GLY A 179 21.21 12.62 -10.79
CA GLY A 179 20.36 13.77 -11.08
C GLY A 179 19.28 13.45 -12.11
N ALA A 180 18.36 14.39 -12.31
CA ALA A 180 17.20 14.21 -13.19
C ALA A 180 17.58 13.89 -14.65
N GLU A 181 18.69 14.44 -15.16
CA GLU A 181 19.20 14.15 -16.50
C GLU A 181 19.60 12.67 -16.64
N CYS A 182 20.41 12.16 -15.71
CA CYS A 182 20.82 10.75 -15.71
C CYS A 182 19.62 9.81 -15.48
N ALA A 183 18.65 10.22 -14.65
CA ALA A 183 17.42 9.46 -14.47
C ALA A 183 16.64 9.33 -15.80
N ALA A 184 16.52 10.42 -16.56
CA ALA A 184 15.88 10.42 -17.87
C ALA A 184 16.65 9.57 -18.90
N ASP A 185 17.98 9.66 -18.90
CA ASP A 185 18.85 8.86 -19.77
C ASP A 185 18.70 7.36 -19.49
N VAL A 186 18.71 6.95 -18.22
CA VAL A 186 18.50 5.54 -17.85
C VAL A 186 17.09 5.10 -18.24
N ALA A 187 16.06 5.88 -17.94
CA ALA A 187 14.68 5.51 -18.29
C ALA A 187 14.46 5.34 -19.80
N SER A 188 15.21 6.09 -20.62
CA SER A 188 15.06 6.09 -22.09
C SER A 188 15.93 5.07 -22.81
N ASN A 189 17.14 4.81 -22.30
CA ASN A 189 18.11 3.93 -22.97
C ASN A 189 18.20 2.53 -22.36
N PHE A 190 17.66 2.32 -21.15
CA PHE A 190 17.61 1.02 -20.51
C PHE A 190 16.16 0.48 -20.49
N ASP A 191 15.96 -0.74 -21.00
CA ASP A 191 14.65 -1.41 -20.96
C ASP A 191 14.25 -1.73 -19.51
N LEU A 192 13.34 -0.91 -18.96
CA LEU A 192 12.73 -1.09 -17.65
C LEU A 192 11.66 -2.19 -17.65
N SER A 193 11.29 -2.72 -18.82
CA SER A 193 10.34 -3.80 -18.97
C SER A 193 11.05 -5.16 -19.14
N GLY A 194 10.27 -6.24 -19.29
CA GLY A 194 10.82 -7.56 -19.58
C GLY A 194 11.57 -8.21 -18.42
N ASN A 195 12.75 -8.75 -18.68
CA ASN A 195 13.46 -9.66 -17.77
C ASN A 195 13.92 -9.02 -16.46
N ILE A 196 14.18 -7.71 -16.42
CA ILE A 196 14.59 -7.04 -15.19
C ILE A 196 13.51 -7.13 -14.10
N THR A 197 12.23 -7.15 -14.50
CA THR A 197 11.09 -7.28 -13.60
C THR A 197 11.08 -8.63 -12.87
N LEU A 198 11.75 -9.66 -13.40
CA LEU A 198 11.89 -10.95 -12.73
C LEU A 198 12.75 -10.86 -11.46
N LEU A 199 13.64 -9.86 -11.37
CA LEU A 199 14.49 -9.64 -10.21
C LEU A 199 13.68 -9.23 -8.98
N SER A 200 12.51 -8.62 -9.18
CA SER A 200 11.54 -8.36 -8.11
C SER A 200 11.13 -9.64 -7.37
N LYS A 201 11.07 -10.79 -8.06
CA LYS A 201 10.65 -12.08 -7.50
C LYS A 201 11.78 -12.84 -6.81
N THR A 202 13.01 -12.30 -6.82
CA THR A 202 14.15 -12.98 -6.21
C THR A 202 14.00 -12.98 -4.70
N ARG A 203 13.58 -14.13 -4.15
CA ARG A 203 13.38 -14.31 -2.72
C ARG A 203 14.72 -14.20 -1.98
N LYS A 204 14.66 -13.95 -0.67
CA LYS A 204 15.79 -14.21 0.22
C LYS A 204 16.16 -15.68 0.02
N ASP A 205 17.37 -15.97 -0.42
CA ASP A 205 17.86 -17.34 -0.41
C ASP A 205 17.77 -17.85 1.03
N ASP A 206 16.98 -18.91 1.23
CA ASP A 206 16.91 -19.67 2.46
C ASP A 206 18.30 -20.25 2.76
N SER A 207 19.04 -19.64 3.69
CA SER A 207 19.92 -20.36 4.62
C SER A 207 20.62 -19.39 5.55
N LYS A 208 20.23 -19.41 6.84
CA LYS A 208 21.06 -19.20 8.05
C LYS A 208 22.06 -18.02 8.14
N ASN A 209 22.22 -17.20 7.11
CA ASN A 209 23.13 -16.08 7.02
C ASN A 209 22.28 -14.83 6.79
N LYS A 210 22.42 -13.87 7.69
CA LYS A 210 21.99 -12.48 7.44
C LYS A 210 22.77 -11.98 6.23
N LEU A 211 22.27 -12.23 5.02
CA LEU A 211 22.79 -11.63 3.79
C LEU A 211 22.80 -10.11 4.00
N LYS A 212 23.95 -9.47 3.76
CA LYS A 212 24.07 -8.01 3.87
C LYS A 212 22.99 -7.37 2.98
N PRO A 213 22.37 -6.24 3.39
CA PRO A 213 21.35 -5.56 2.59
C PRO A 213 21.80 -5.29 1.14
N GLU A 214 23.09 -5.03 0.95
CA GLU A 214 23.73 -4.79 -0.35
C GLU A 214 23.77 -6.00 -1.30
N SER A 215 23.52 -7.21 -0.78
CA SER A 215 23.50 -8.45 -1.55
C SER A 215 22.07 -8.97 -1.80
N ASN A 216 21.06 -8.30 -1.24
CA ASN A 216 19.66 -8.67 -1.44
C ASN A 216 19.14 -8.09 -2.77
N ILE A 217 18.94 -8.98 -3.76
CA ILE A 217 18.50 -8.61 -5.10
C ILE A 217 17.16 -7.89 -5.11
N ARG A 218 16.17 -8.38 -4.36
CA ARG A 218 14.86 -7.74 -4.29
C ARG A 218 14.97 -6.34 -3.69
N LEU A 219 15.75 -6.15 -2.63
CA LEU A 219 15.99 -4.83 -2.04
C LEU A 219 16.73 -3.90 -3.01
N CYS A 220 17.74 -4.39 -3.71
CA CYS A 220 18.43 -3.61 -4.75
C CYS A 220 17.48 -3.19 -5.88
N PHE A 221 16.58 -4.09 -6.30
CA PHE A 221 15.57 -3.79 -7.31
C PHE A 221 14.56 -2.75 -6.81
N ILE A 222 14.08 -2.86 -5.56
CA ILE A 222 13.19 -1.86 -4.95
C ILE A 222 13.88 -0.50 -4.90
N ARG A 223 15.14 -0.44 -4.47
CA ARG A 223 15.92 0.81 -4.44
C ARG A 223 16.10 1.41 -5.84
N PHE A 224 16.34 0.58 -6.84
CA PHE A 224 16.41 1.02 -8.23
C PHE A 224 15.08 1.65 -8.68
N VAL A 225 13.94 0.98 -8.44
CA VAL A 225 12.61 1.53 -8.74
C VAL A 225 12.39 2.87 -8.02
N LEU A 226 12.70 2.93 -6.72
CA LEU A 226 12.48 4.13 -5.91
C LEU A 226 13.39 5.29 -6.28
N SER A 227 14.61 5.05 -6.77
CA SER A 227 15.52 6.13 -7.19
C SER A 227 14.92 7.03 -8.27
N PHE A 228 14.09 6.50 -9.17
CA PHE A 228 13.40 7.32 -10.17
C PHE A 228 12.38 8.28 -9.55
N PHE A 229 11.69 7.87 -8.49
CA PHE A 229 10.69 8.70 -7.82
C PHE A 229 11.32 9.74 -6.88
N MET A 230 12.56 9.51 -6.44
CA MET A 230 13.31 10.43 -5.59
C MET A 230 14.10 11.48 -6.39
N THR A 231 14.58 11.14 -7.59
CA THR A 231 15.51 11.98 -8.36
C THR A 231 14.99 12.39 -9.74
N GLY A 232 14.03 11.63 -10.31
CA GLY A 232 13.50 11.88 -11.64
C GLY A 232 12.61 13.11 -11.72
N ASP A 233 12.64 13.79 -12.87
CA ASP A 233 11.69 14.83 -13.21
C ASP A 233 10.30 14.26 -13.56
N GLN A 234 9.33 15.14 -13.80
CA GLN A 234 7.95 14.72 -14.05
C GLN A 234 7.80 13.85 -15.32
N LYS A 235 8.63 14.11 -16.33
CA LYS A 235 8.63 13.31 -17.56
C LYS A 235 9.16 11.90 -17.30
N THR A 236 10.26 11.79 -16.58
CA THR A 236 10.88 10.53 -16.19
C THR A 236 9.94 9.70 -15.32
N ILE A 237 9.32 10.32 -14.30
CA ILE A 237 8.34 9.63 -13.44
C ILE A 237 7.20 9.04 -14.27
N ARG A 238 6.67 9.78 -15.25
CA ARG A 238 5.60 9.27 -16.13
C ARG A 238 6.06 8.09 -16.96
N GLN A 239 7.24 8.17 -17.57
CA GLN A 239 7.82 7.10 -18.38
C GLN A 239 8.03 5.82 -17.56
N VAL A 240 8.55 5.95 -16.33
CA VAL A 240 8.76 4.84 -15.40
C VAL A 240 7.44 4.20 -14.98
N LEU A 241 6.39 4.99 -14.73
CA LEU A 241 5.05 4.48 -14.43
C LEU A 241 4.40 3.75 -15.62
N GLU A 242 4.80 4.06 -16.85
CA GLU A 242 4.31 3.41 -18.07
C GLU A 242 5.06 2.13 -18.44
N ALA A 243 6.24 1.91 -17.83
CA ALA A 243 7.01 0.69 -17.98
C ALA A 243 6.30 -0.51 -17.32
N ARG A 244 5.67 -1.35 -18.16
CA ARG A 244 4.88 -2.51 -17.72
C ARG A 244 5.72 -3.48 -16.89
N GLY A 245 5.22 -3.88 -15.73
CA GLY A 245 5.88 -4.84 -14.86
C GLY A 245 6.95 -4.22 -13.96
N PHE A 246 7.41 -2.98 -14.22
CA PHE A 246 8.53 -2.42 -13.49
C PHE A 246 8.16 -2.09 -12.05
N VAL A 247 7.16 -1.21 -11.87
CA VAL A 247 6.70 -0.76 -10.54
C VAL A 247 5.71 -1.75 -9.91
N ASP A 248 4.75 -2.26 -10.69
CA ASP A 248 3.69 -3.16 -10.20
C ASP A 248 4.23 -4.52 -9.71
N SER A 249 5.39 -4.97 -10.21
CA SER A 249 6.00 -6.21 -9.75
C SER A 249 6.47 -6.15 -8.30
N VAL A 250 6.82 -4.97 -7.79
CA VAL A 250 7.22 -4.79 -6.39
C VAL A 250 6.05 -5.10 -5.46
N PHE A 251 4.85 -4.59 -5.76
CA PHE A 251 3.65 -4.77 -4.94
C PHE A 251 3.33 -6.24 -4.66
N ARG A 252 3.55 -7.13 -5.64
CA ARG A 252 3.26 -8.57 -5.51
C ARG A 252 4.05 -9.27 -4.40
N GLY A 253 5.25 -8.81 -4.09
CA GLY A 253 6.08 -9.38 -3.03
C GLY A 253 6.06 -8.61 -1.70
N LEU A 254 5.35 -7.48 -1.61
CA LEU A 254 5.31 -6.67 -0.38
C LEU A 254 4.90 -7.46 0.87
N PRO A 255 3.94 -8.41 0.83
CA PRO A 255 3.58 -9.20 2.01
C PRO A 255 4.74 -10.02 2.61
N GLU A 256 5.79 -10.29 1.83
CA GLU A 256 6.97 -11.05 2.26
C GLU A 256 8.13 -10.14 2.72
N ASP A 257 8.06 -8.83 2.48
CA ASP A 257 9.11 -7.87 2.81
C ASP A 257 9.13 -7.51 4.31
N SER A 258 10.25 -6.96 4.79
CA SER A 258 10.36 -6.44 6.16
C SER A 258 9.68 -5.09 6.31
N ALA A 259 9.35 -4.73 7.55
CA ALA A 259 8.64 -3.48 7.86
C ALA A 259 9.36 -2.24 7.29
N SER A 260 10.69 -2.16 7.38
CA SER A 260 11.48 -1.04 6.85
C SER A 260 11.37 -0.89 5.33
N VAL A 261 11.31 -2.00 4.59
CA VAL A 261 11.19 -2.01 3.13
C VAL A 261 9.77 -1.62 2.71
N ILE A 262 8.75 -2.13 3.41
CA ILE A 262 7.35 -1.77 3.17
C ILE A 262 7.14 -0.27 3.41
N GLN A 263 7.65 0.25 4.53
CA GLN A 263 7.59 1.68 4.87
C GLN A 263 8.26 2.52 3.77
N LEU A 264 9.50 2.19 3.42
CA LEU A 264 10.24 2.92 2.39
C LEU A 264 9.46 2.94 1.06
N PHE A 265 8.96 1.79 0.61
CA PHE A 265 8.27 1.70 -0.67
C PHE A 265 6.92 2.42 -0.67
N LEU A 266 6.06 2.15 0.31
CA LEU A 266 4.71 2.74 0.35
C LEU A 266 4.76 4.25 0.58
N THR A 267 5.61 4.74 1.49
CA THR A 267 5.73 6.18 1.76
C THR A 267 6.30 6.92 0.55
N THR A 268 7.36 6.41 -0.09
CA THR A 268 7.93 7.07 -1.26
C THR A 268 6.94 7.15 -2.42
N LEU A 269 6.18 6.07 -2.71
CA LEU A 269 5.14 6.13 -3.75
C LEU A 269 3.96 7.02 -3.34
N LEU A 270 3.57 7.00 -2.07
CA LEU A 270 2.50 7.85 -1.56
C LEU A 270 2.81 9.34 -1.78
N GLU A 271 4.02 9.77 -1.44
CA GLU A 271 4.43 11.17 -1.55
C GLU A 271 4.71 11.57 -2.99
N ASN A 272 5.53 10.79 -3.70
CA ASN A 272 6.06 11.19 -5.01
C ASN A 272 5.16 10.81 -6.19
N VAL A 273 4.19 9.91 -6.00
CA VAL A 273 3.25 9.47 -7.04
C VAL A 273 1.80 9.80 -6.67
N VAL A 274 1.29 9.30 -5.55
CA VAL A 274 -0.14 9.40 -5.22
C VAL A 274 -0.53 10.84 -4.84
N LYS A 275 0.15 11.46 -3.89
CA LYS A 275 -0.12 12.84 -3.43
C LYS A 275 0.47 13.90 -4.36
N ASN A 276 1.41 13.53 -5.22
CA ASN A 276 2.03 14.44 -6.18
C ASN A 276 1.01 14.90 -7.25
N LYS A 277 0.77 16.21 -7.31
CA LYS A 277 -0.16 16.84 -8.28
C LYS A 277 0.37 16.89 -9.70
N ALA A 278 1.70 16.80 -9.89
CA ALA A 278 2.33 16.86 -11.20
C ALA A 278 2.24 15.52 -11.97
N VAL A 279 1.98 14.43 -11.25
CA VAL A 279 1.64 13.13 -11.84
C VAL A 279 0.16 13.11 -12.25
N PRO A 280 -0.15 12.91 -13.54
CA PRO A 280 -1.53 12.86 -14.01
C PRO A 280 -2.31 11.69 -13.40
N LYS A 281 -3.60 11.91 -13.15
CA LYS A 281 -4.51 10.89 -12.62
C LYS A 281 -4.54 9.63 -13.50
N THR A 282 -4.42 9.76 -14.81
CA THR A 282 -4.37 8.64 -15.76
C THR A 282 -3.20 7.69 -15.48
N ASN A 283 -2.00 8.21 -15.18
CA ASN A 283 -0.84 7.38 -14.81
C ASN A 283 -1.05 6.68 -13.46
N LYS A 284 -1.66 7.36 -12.48
CA LYS A 284 -2.01 6.75 -11.18
C LYS A 284 -2.99 5.60 -11.35
N VAL A 285 -4.02 5.80 -12.18
CA VAL A 285 -5.01 4.75 -12.50
C VAL A 285 -4.33 3.57 -13.20
N LYS A 286 -3.46 3.80 -14.20
CA LYS A 286 -2.71 2.70 -14.86
C LYS A 286 -1.93 1.84 -13.85
N LEU A 287 -1.21 2.47 -12.93
CA LEU A 287 -0.46 1.76 -11.89
C LEU A 287 -1.39 1.01 -10.93
N LEU A 288 -2.36 1.69 -10.33
CA LEU A 288 -3.20 1.13 -9.27
C LEU A 288 -4.23 0.12 -9.79
N ALA A 289 -4.67 0.25 -11.04
CA ALA A 289 -5.52 -0.72 -11.73
C ALA A 289 -4.75 -1.97 -12.20
N SER A 290 -3.42 -1.94 -12.16
CA SER A 290 -2.62 -3.10 -12.51
C SER A 290 -2.96 -4.28 -11.61
N HIS A 291 -3.05 -5.46 -12.21
CA HIS A 291 -3.60 -6.64 -11.55
C HIS A 291 -2.89 -6.96 -10.23
N GLY A 292 -3.65 -6.94 -9.14
CA GLY A 292 -3.20 -7.34 -7.81
C GLY A 292 -2.44 -6.25 -7.04
N VAL A 293 -2.28 -5.02 -7.55
CA VAL A 293 -1.58 -3.94 -6.84
C VAL A 293 -2.33 -3.57 -5.54
N LEU A 294 -3.59 -3.13 -5.65
CA LEU A 294 -4.39 -2.75 -4.48
C LEU A 294 -4.63 -3.95 -3.54
N THR A 295 -4.91 -5.14 -4.09
CA THR A 295 -5.11 -6.36 -3.31
C THR A 295 -3.84 -6.78 -2.57
N SER A 296 -2.66 -6.61 -3.16
CA SER A 296 -1.39 -6.87 -2.48
C SER A 296 -1.15 -5.94 -1.30
N VAL A 297 -1.51 -4.67 -1.41
CA VAL A 297 -1.44 -3.74 -0.27
C VAL A 297 -2.47 -4.14 0.79
N ALA A 298 -3.68 -4.53 0.40
CA ALA A 298 -4.71 -4.98 1.34
C ALA A 298 -4.32 -6.25 2.13
N LYS A 299 -3.52 -7.15 1.52
CA LYS A 299 -2.95 -8.31 2.24
C LYS A 299 -2.09 -7.91 3.42
N LEU A 300 -1.54 -6.69 3.43
CA LEU A 300 -0.73 -6.19 4.54
C LEU A 300 -1.53 -5.96 5.83
N PHE A 301 -2.87 -5.90 5.77
CA PHE A 301 -3.69 -5.89 6.99
C PHE A 301 -3.52 -7.17 7.84
N GLN A 302 -3.10 -8.26 7.21
CA GLN A 302 -2.79 -9.54 7.88
C GLN A 302 -1.28 -9.83 7.87
N TRP A 303 -0.45 -8.81 7.66
CA TRP A 303 1.00 -8.98 7.58
C TRP A 303 1.58 -9.53 8.88
N ASN A 304 2.46 -10.52 8.73
CA ASN A 304 3.13 -11.25 9.80
C ASN A 304 4.64 -11.43 9.50
N GLY A 305 5.21 -10.51 8.74
CA GLY A 305 6.61 -10.54 8.32
C GLY A 305 7.61 -10.04 9.36
N ILE A 306 8.82 -9.74 8.91
CA ILE A 306 9.94 -9.37 9.79
C ILE A 306 9.81 -7.91 10.23
N MET A 307 9.66 -7.69 11.53
CA MET A 307 9.74 -6.37 12.15
C MET A 307 11.20 -6.00 12.44
N ASP A 308 11.79 -5.15 11.59
CA ASP A 308 13.17 -4.66 11.69
C ASP A 308 13.27 -3.17 12.02
N VAL A 309 12.13 -2.52 12.29
CA VAL A 309 12.02 -1.12 12.73
C VAL A 309 11.77 -1.09 14.23
N LYS A 310 12.40 -0.13 14.93
CA LYS A 310 12.09 0.14 16.33
C LYS A 310 10.75 0.90 16.39
N VAL A 311 9.73 0.23 16.89
CA VAL A 311 8.39 0.78 17.12
C VAL A 311 8.02 0.40 18.55
N ASP A 312 7.23 1.25 19.22
CA ASP A 312 6.68 0.92 20.53
C ASP A 312 5.89 -0.39 20.45
N GLU A 313 5.97 -1.22 21.49
CA GLU A 313 5.38 -2.57 21.46
C GLU A 313 3.86 -2.55 21.23
N GLU A 314 3.19 -1.46 21.64
CA GLU A 314 1.76 -1.24 21.41
C GLU A 314 1.42 -1.06 19.92
N ASP A 315 2.28 -0.37 19.18
CA ASP A 315 2.09 -0.06 17.76
C ASP A 315 2.70 -1.08 16.82
N ARG A 316 3.49 -2.02 17.35
CA ARG A 316 4.21 -3.01 16.54
C ARG A 316 3.29 -3.78 15.59
N ASN A 317 2.13 -4.21 16.07
CA ASN A 317 1.17 -4.97 15.27
C ASN A 317 0.33 -4.10 14.32
N SER A 318 0.23 -2.79 14.59
CA SER A 318 -0.57 -1.84 13.81
C SER A 318 0.26 -1.11 12.75
N PHE A 319 1.58 -0.97 12.94
CA PHE A 319 2.46 -0.15 12.11
C PHE A 319 2.33 -0.41 10.60
N VAL A 320 2.59 -1.65 10.15
CA VAL A 320 2.48 -2.01 8.72
C VAL A 320 1.05 -1.89 8.22
N ARG A 321 0.07 -2.20 9.08
CA ARG A 321 -1.35 -2.12 8.72
C ARG A 321 -1.79 -0.66 8.52
N ASN A 322 -1.29 0.25 9.34
CA ASN A 322 -1.54 1.69 9.24
C ASN A 322 -0.90 2.28 7.98
N LEU A 323 0.32 1.84 7.63
CA LEU A 323 0.96 2.22 6.35
C LEU A 323 0.13 1.77 5.15
N ALA A 324 -0.36 0.52 5.18
CA ALA A 324 -1.23 -0.01 4.14
C ALA A 324 -2.57 0.72 4.06
N TYR A 325 -3.18 1.01 5.21
CA TYR A 325 -4.43 1.75 5.31
C TYR A 325 -4.29 3.16 4.75
N GLU A 326 -3.28 3.93 5.17
CA GLU A 326 -3.04 5.29 4.68
C GLU A 326 -2.77 5.27 3.16
N PHE A 327 -1.97 4.32 2.66
CA PHE A 327 -1.73 4.20 1.22
C PHE A 327 -3.03 3.93 0.45
N LEU A 328 -3.85 2.98 0.90
CA LEU A 328 -5.12 2.62 0.25
C LEU A 328 -6.15 3.75 0.37
N TYR A 329 -6.28 4.38 1.53
CA TYR A 329 -7.18 5.50 1.74
C TYR A 329 -6.84 6.67 0.81
N GLN A 330 -5.57 7.11 0.78
CA GLN A 330 -5.14 8.22 -0.07
C GLN A 330 -5.22 7.90 -1.56
N SER A 331 -5.10 6.63 -1.93
CA SER A 331 -5.25 6.18 -3.30
C SER A 331 -6.73 6.14 -3.71
N CYS A 332 -7.61 5.61 -2.85
CA CYS A 332 -8.96 5.21 -3.24
C CYS A 332 -10.06 6.23 -2.88
N CYS A 333 -9.87 7.08 -1.85
CA CYS A 333 -10.94 7.96 -1.36
C CYS A 333 -10.90 9.37 -1.98
N PRO A 334 -9.75 10.10 -2.04
CA PRO A 334 -9.72 11.48 -2.50
C PRO A 334 -9.94 11.66 -4.01
N PHE A 335 -10.82 12.60 -4.39
CA PHE A 335 -11.08 12.96 -5.79
C PHE A 335 -9.89 13.63 -6.51
N LYS A 336 -9.12 14.46 -5.78
CA LYS A 336 -8.08 15.33 -6.36
C LYS A 336 -6.83 14.56 -6.78
N HIS A 337 -6.32 13.72 -5.88
CA HIS A 337 -5.03 13.05 -6.08
C HIS A 337 -5.12 11.53 -6.11
N GLY A 338 -6.22 10.94 -5.64
CA GLY A 338 -6.53 9.51 -5.76
C GLY A 338 -7.15 9.13 -7.10
N ILE A 339 -7.61 7.88 -7.19
CA ILE A 339 -8.23 7.27 -8.39
C ILE A 339 -9.77 7.35 -8.39
N ASN A 340 -10.37 8.00 -7.39
CA ASN A 340 -11.82 8.23 -7.30
C ASN A 340 -12.29 9.29 -8.30
N PHE A 341 -13.15 8.92 -9.24
CA PHE A 341 -13.83 9.82 -10.17
C PHE A 341 -15.22 10.20 -9.66
N TYR A 342 -15.53 11.50 -9.68
CA TYR A 342 -16.87 11.95 -9.33
C TYR A 342 -17.84 11.62 -10.47
N ASP A 343 -18.77 10.70 -10.22
CA ASP A 343 -19.90 10.41 -11.11
C ASP A 343 -21.13 11.22 -10.68
N ARG A 344 -21.59 12.08 -11.59
CA ARG A 344 -22.77 12.94 -11.39
C ARG A 344 -24.09 12.21 -11.47
N GLU A 345 -24.10 11.07 -12.15
CA GLU A 345 -25.28 10.23 -12.25
C GLU A 345 -25.35 9.21 -11.11
N TYR A 346 -24.42 9.27 -10.15
CA TYR A 346 -24.44 8.45 -8.94
C TYR A 346 -24.69 6.97 -9.24
N GLY A 347 -24.03 6.42 -10.26
CA GLY A 347 -24.13 5.01 -10.64
C GLY A 347 -25.37 4.64 -11.46
N THR A 348 -26.26 5.58 -11.79
CA THR A 348 -27.51 5.30 -12.55
C THR A 348 -27.34 5.34 -14.07
N SER A 349 -26.16 5.63 -14.59
CA SER A 349 -25.88 5.75 -16.04
C SER A 349 -25.68 4.39 -16.75
N GLY A 350 -25.49 3.32 -15.98
CA GLY A 350 -25.05 2.01 -16.49
C GLY A 350 -23.56 1.95 -16.86
N ARG A 351 -22.81 3.05 -16.75
CA ARG A 351 -21.36 3.11 -16.97
C ARG A 351 -20.65 3.39 -15.64
N SER A 352 -19.71 2.52 -15.24
CA SER A 352 -18.94 2.74 -14.01
C SER A 352 -17.63 3.47 -14.31
N SER A 353 -17.59 4.76 -13.98
CA SER A 353 -16.34 5.55 -14.00
C SER A 353 -15.30 4.99 -13.04
N ASN A 354 -15.76 4.45 -11.91
CA ASN A 354 -14.95 3.90 -10.82
C ASN A 354 -14.79 2.36 -10.89
N HIS A 355 -14.75 1.76 -12.09
CA HIS A 355 -14.64 0.31 -12.27
C HIS A 355 -13.44 -0.33 -11.55
N VAL A 356 -12.31 0.39 -11.43
CA VAL A 356 -11.11 -0.08 -10.71
C VAL A 356 -11.41 -0.21 -9.21
N LEU A 357 -12.06 0.79 -8.63
CA LEU A 357 -12.45 0.80 -7.22
C LEU A 357 -13.53 -0.25 -6.94
N HIS A 358 -14.51 -0.37 -7.83
CA HIS A 358 -15.53 -1.42 -7.74
C HIS A 358 -14.91 -2.81 -7.75
N LYS A 359 -14.03 -3.11 -8.73
CA LYS A 359 -13.30 -4.37 -8.78
C LYS A 359 -12.49 -4.61 -7.50
N PHE A 360 -11.78 -3.60 -7.02
CA PHE A 360 -11.02 -3.70 -5.78
C PHE A 360 -11.90 -3.99 -4.56
N LEU A 361 -13.05 -3.33 -4.43
CA LEU A 361 -14.00 -3.57 -3.34
C LEU A 361 -14.53 -5.02 -3.35
N VAL A 362 -14.82 -5.57 -4.52
CA VAL A 362 -15.27 -6.97 -4.67
C VAL A 362 -14.14 -7.96 -4.37
N ASP A 363 -12.92 -7.66 -4.86
CA ASP A 363 -11.73 -8.50 -4.64
C ASP A 363 -11.22 -8.40 -3.18
N LEU A 364 -11.57 -7.33 -2.46
CA LEU A 364 -11.27 -7.14 -1.05
C LEU A 364 -12.15 -8.10 -0.24
N LYS A 365 -11.63 -9.30 0.00
CA LYS A 365 -12.28 -10.27 0.89
C LYS A 365 -12.40 -9.70 2.29
N VAL A 366 -13.57 -9.15 2.59
CA VAL A 366 -13.99 -8.78 3.94
C VAL A 366 -14.36 -10.07 4.69
N THR A 367 -13.38 -10.94 4.91
CA THR A 367 -13.57 -12.21 5.62
C THR A 367 -12.96 -12.12 7.01
N GLY A 368 -13.78 -12.29 8.04
CA GLY A 368 -13.37 -12.25 9.45
C GLY A 368 -13.34 -10.85 10.05
N SER A 369 -12.85 -10.73 11.29
CA SER A 369 -12.84 -9.49 12.09
C SER A 369 -11.75 -8.48 11.68
N ASN A 370 -11.49 -8.30 10.38
CA ASN A 370 -10.50 -7.33 9.91
C ASN A 370 -11.09 -5.91 9.84
N ASP A 371 -11.15 -5.25 11.00
CA ASP A 371 -11.83 -3.96 11.18
C ASP A 371 -11.31 -2.86 10.25
N GLN A 372 -10.01 -2.87 9.89
CA GLN A 372 -9.43 -1.90 8.95
C GLN A 372 -9.93 -2.10 7.50
N ALA A 373 -10.15 -3.35 7.07
CA ALA A 373 -10.75 -3.62 5.77
C ALA A 373 -12.21 -3.16 5.72
N HIS A 374 -12.99 -3.41 6.79
CA HIS A 374 -14.35 -2.88 6.91
C HIS A 374 -14.38 -1.35 6.86
N THR A 375 -13.50 -0.71 7.63
CA THR A 375 -13.38 0.75 7.67
C THR A 375 -13.02 1.32 6.30
N LEU A 376 -12.09 0.70 5.58
CA LEU A 376 -11.71 1.12 4.23
C LEU A 376 -12.88 1.00 3.24
N VAL A 377 -13.66 -0.09 3.28
CA VAL A 377 -14.86 -0.24 2.44
C VAL A 377 -15.85 0.90 2.70
N VAL A 378 -16.11 1.20 3.97
CA VAL A 378 -17.01 2.28 4.37
C VAL A 378 -16.51 3.63 3.85
N GLU A 379 -15.22 3.91 4.00
CA GLU A 379 -14.61 5.17 3.54
C GLU A 379 -14.60 5.34 2.01
N ILE A 380 -14.34 4.25 1.28
CA ILE A 380 -14.40 4.27 -0.19
C ILE A 380 -15.84 4.52 -0.64
N LEU A 381 -16.83 3.82 -0.09
CA LEU A 381 -18.23 3.97 -0.47
C LEU A 381 -18.82 5.32 -0.06
N ARG A 382 -18.38 5.88 1.07
CA ARG A 382 -18.69 7.26 1.48
C ARG A 382 -18.13 8.28 0.49
N SER A 383 -16.94 8.02 -0.04
CA SER A 383 -16.29 8.90 -1.03
C SER A 383 -16.80 8.66 -2.45
N CYS A 384 -17.36 7.49 -2.75
CA CYS A 384 -17.85 7.06 -4.07
C CYS A 384 -19.29 6.52 -3.93
N PRO A 385 -20.29 7.39 -3.70
CA PRO A 385 -21.68 6.97 -3.52
C PRO A 385 -22.26 6.27 -4.76
N ASP A 386 -21.67 6.50 -5.95
CA ASP A 386 -22.00 5.80 -7.20
C ASP A 386 -21.75 4.29 -7.15
N LEU A 387 -20.85 3.85 -6.26
CA LEU A 387 -20.52 2.44 -6.10
C LEU A 387 -21.43 1.70 -5.13
N LEU A 388 -22.25 2.40 -4.33
CA LEU A 388 -23.07 1.80 -3.26
C LEU A 388 -23.92 0.63 -3.77
N SER A 389 -24.76 0.89 -4.78
CA SER A 389 -25.68 -0.09 -5.33
C SER A 389 -24.93 -1.24 -6.02
N THR A 390 -23.98 -0.91 -6.88
CA THR A 390 -23.21 -1.89 -7.66
C THR A 390 -22.38 -2.80 -6.75
N TYR A 391 -21.74 -2.24 -5.70
CA TYR A 391 -21.02 -3.04 -4.71
C TYR A 391 -21.95 -4.02 -3.99
N LEU A 392 -23.06 -3.55 -3.41
CA LEU A 392 -23.99 -4.42 -2.67
C LEU A 392 -24.63 -5.52 -3.53
N MET A 393 -24.79 -5.30 -4.84
CA MET A 393 -25.28 -6.32 -5.76
C MET A 393 -24.22 -7.35 -6.20
N SER A 394 -22.96 -6.92 -6.26
CA SER A 394 -21.84 -7.74 -6.78
C SER A 394 -21.00 -8.43 -5.71
N ALA A 395 -21.06 -7.93 -4.47
CA ALA A 395 -20.32 -8.51 -3.36
C ALA A 395 -20.88 -9.89 -3.01
N ASP A 396 -20.01 -10.82 -2.62
CA ASP A 396 -20.39 -12.16 -2.14
C ASP A 396 -20.96 -12.11 -0.71
N LEU A 397 -22.03 -11.32 -0.56
CA LEU A 397 -22.75 -11.08 0.68
C LEU A 397 -24.17 -11.63 0.49
N SER A 398 -24.55 -12.56 1.37
CA SER A 398 -25.92 -13.06 1.41
C SER A 398 -26.69 -12.29 2.47
N PHE A 399 -27.81 -11.72 2.04
CA PHE A 399 -28.68 -10.86 2.84
C PHE A 399 -29.96 -11.55 3.29
N ASP A 400 -30.20 -12.79 2.85
CA ASP A 400 -31.36 -13.59 3.26
C ASP A 400 -31.35 -13.78 4.78
N PRO A 401 -32.40 -13.33 5.50
CA PRO A 401 -32.43 -13.34 6.95
C PRO A 401 -32.23 -14.73 7.53
N ARG A 402 -31.19 -14.88 8.35
CA ARG A 402 -30.90 -16.13 9.08
C ARG A 402 -29.98 -15.88 10.27
N PRO A 403 -30.12 -16.63 11.37
CA PRO A 403 -29.31 -16.47 12.58
C PRO A 403 -27.93 -17.10 12.43
N THR A 404 -27.09 -16.55 11.56
CA THR A 404 -25.72 -17.01 11.35
C THR A 404 -24.75 -15.86 11.54
N LYS A 405 -23.56 -16.14 12.11
CA LYS A 405 -22.52 -15.11 12.30
C LYS A 405 -22.21 -14.36 11.00
N LYS A 406 -22.08 -15.09 9.87
CA LYS A 406 -21.86 -14.49 8.55
C LYS A 406 -22.95 -13.48 8.17
N TRP A 407 -24.22 -13.79 8.46
CA TRP A 407 -25.32 -12.87 8.18
C TRP A 407 -25.24 -11.62 9.07
N TYR A 408 -25.02 -11.78 10.39
CA TYR A 408 -24.86 -10.64 11.30
C TYR A 408 -23.68 -9.74 10.91
N ASP A 409 -22.53 -10.32 10.57
CA ASP A 409 -21.35 -9.59 10.12
C ASP A 409 -21.64 -8.80 8.82
N ASN A 410 -22.38 -9.41 7.87
CA ASN A 410 -22.80 -8.75 6.63
C ASN A 410 -23.75 -7.58 6.91
N ILE A 411 -24.72 -7.75 7.80
CA ILE A 411 -25.69 -6.70 8.12
C ILE A 411 -25.03 -5.57 8.90
N ALA A 412 -24.18 -5.87 9.86
CA ALA A 412 -23.39 -4.87 10.58
C ALA A 412 -22.52 -4.03 9.63
N LEU A 413 -21.96 -4.63 8.58
CA LEU A 413 -21.24 -3.89 7.54
C LEU A 413 -22.18 -2.96 6.76
N VAL A 414 -23.36 -3.41 6.33
CA VAL A 414 -24.34 -2.56 5.63
C VAL A 414 -24.77 -1.38 6.52
N GLU A 415 -25.02 -1.64 7.81
CA GLU A 415 -25.35 -0.59 8.77
C GLU A 415 -24.24 0.44 8.86
N ARG A 416 -22.98 0.02 9.06
CA ARG A 416 -21.81 0.93 9.08
C ARG A 416 -21.68 1.73 7.78
N ILE A 417 -21.92 1.11 6.62
CA ILE A 417 -21.87 1.79 5.31
C ILE A 417 -22.88 2.93 5.27
N TYR A 418 -24.13 2.68 5.64
CA TYR A 418 -25.22 3.67 5.57
C TYR A 418 -25.17 4.72 6.68
N GLU A 419 -24.67 4.35 7.88
CA GLU A 419 -24.41 5.28 8.99
C GLU A 419 -23.30 6.29 8.62
N ALA A 420 -22.30 5.90 7.83
CA ALA A 420 -21.24 6.78 7.38
C ALA A 420 -21.63 7.70 6.20
N GLN A 421 -22.74 7.42 5.51
CA GLN A 421 -23.22 8.25 4.41
C GLN A 421 -23.82 9.58 4.92
N PRO A 422 -23.77 10.67 4.13
CA PRO A 422 -24.44 11.92 4.46
C PRO A 422 -25.94 11.73 4.72
N LYS A 423 -26.47 12.31 5.80
CA LYS A 423 -27.88 12.16 6.21
C LYS A 423 -28.87 12.47 5.08
N VAL A 424 -28.58 13.52 4.30
CA VAL A 424 -29.27 13.83 3.05
C VAL A 424 -28.41 13.31 1.89
N PRO A 425 -28.94 12.46 0.99
CA PRO A 425 -28.18 11.95 -0.15
C PRO A 425 -27.55 13.07 -0.99
N PRO A 426 -26.28 12.93 -1.39
CA PRO A 426 -25.58 13.93 -2.21
C PRO A 426 -26.33 14.40 -3.48
N PRO A 427 -27.05 13.54 -4.25
CA PRO A 427 -27.81 13.97 -5.42
C PRO A 427 -28.78 15.13 -5.14
N VAL A 428 -29.42 15.12 -3.96
CA VAL A 428 -30.39 16.15 -3.55
C VAL A 428 -29.66 17.45 -3.22
N THR A 429 -28.56 17.37 -2.47
CA THR A 429 -27.78 18.56 -2.10
C THR A 429 -27.10 19.20 -3.30
N ASP A 430 -26.68 18.40 -4.29
CA ASP A 430 -26.09 18.89 -5.53
C ASP A 430 -27.13 19.55 -6.43
N ALA A 431 -28.33 18.96 -6.55
CA ALA A 431 -29.46 19.57 -7.24
C ALA A 431 -29.86 20.91 -6.61
N ALA A 432 -29.89 21.00 -5.28
CA ALA A 432 -30.19 22.25 -4.56
C ALA A 432 -29.14 23.35 -4.80
N LYS A 433 -27.87 22.95 -4.98
CA LYS A 433 -26.75 23.87 -5.25
C LYS A 433 -26.58 24.20 -6.74
N LEU A 434 -27.21 23.45 -7.65
CA LEU A 434 -27.08 23.66 -9.09
C LEU A 434 -27.64 25.03 -9.50
N ARG A 435 -26.81 25.86 -10.13
CA ARG A 435 -27.15 27.23 -10.54
C ARG A 435 -27.38 27.30 -12.04
N SER A 436 -28.22 28.22 -12.49
CA SER A 436 -28.47 28.47 -13.93
C SER A 436 -27.24 28.98 -14.68
N THR A 437 -26.27 29.57 -13.96
CA THR A 437 -24.95 29.96 -14.50
C THR A 437 -23.97 28.80 -14.64
N SER A 438 -24.35 27.59 -14.19
CA SER A 438 -23.51 26.41 -14.27
C SER A 438 -23.55 25.82 -15.67
N THR A 439 -22.42 25.33 -16.18
CA THR A 439 -22.34 24.60 -17.47
C THR A 439 -22.92 23.18 -17.40
N LEU A 440 -23.53 22.81 -16.28
CA LEU A 440 -23.96 21.45 -15.98
C LEU A 440 -25.46 21.30 -16.27
N GLN A 441 -25.82 20.18 -16.87
CA GLN A 441 -27.20 19.90 -17.26
C GLN A 441 -28.11 19.64 -16.05
N LYS A 442 -29.32 20.20 -16.08
CA LYS A 442 -30.43 19.85 -15.17
C LYS A 442 -30.91 18.43 -15.47
N PHE A 443 -31.01 17.58 -14.45
CA PHE A 443 -31.56 16.23 -14.58
C PHE A 443 -33.10 16.26 -14.46
N SER A 444 -33.78 15.27 -15.04
CA SER A 444 -35.22 15.07 -14.80
C SER A 444 -35.50 14.66 -13.35
N THR A 445 -36.72 14.88 -12.88
CA THR A 445 -37.18 14.43 -11.55
C THR A 445 -37.02 12.92 -11.41
N GLU A 446 -37.42 12.15 -12.43
CA GLU A 446 -37.27 10.68 -12.46
C GLU A 446 -35.82 10.23 -12.25
N LYS A 447 -34.87 10.91 -12.91
CA LYS A 447 -33.44 10.61 -12.77
C LYS A 447 -32.94 10.98 -11.37
N LEU A 448 -33.37 12.11 -10.81
CA LEU A 448 -33.07 12.49 -9.43
C LEU A 448 -33.60 11.47 -8.42
N VAL A 449 -34.81 10.92 -8.64
CA VAL A 449 -35.37 9.85 -7.82
C VAL A 449 -34.46 8.63 -7.87
N ALA A 450 -34.12 8.14 -9.06
CA ALA A 450 -33.26 6.97 -9.22
C ALA A 450 -31.90 7.13 -8.50
N MET A 451 -31.29 8.32 -8.55
CA MET A 451 -30.03 8.61 -7.85
C MET A 451 -30.21 8.68 -6.32
N THR A 452 -31.29 9.33 -5.87
CA THR A 452 -31.56 9.58 -4.45
C THR A 452 -31.93 8.29 -3.71
N THR A 453 -32.70 7.41 -4.35
CA THR A 453 -33.14 6.14 -3.77
C THR A 453 -31.97 5.27 -3.31
N GLN A 454 -30.85 5.24 -4.06
CA GLN A 454 -29.67 4.44 -3.70
C GLN A 454 -29.04 4.87 -2.36
N GLY A 455 -29.13 6.15 -2.04
CA GLY A 455 -28.66 6.70 -0.77
C GLY A 455 -29.62 6.41 0.38
N ILE A 456 -30.92 6.30 0.14
CA ILE A 456 -31.94 6.13 1.19
C ILE A 456 -32.04 4.67 1.64
N LEU A 457 -32.24 3.74 0.70
CA LEU A 457 -32.50 2.34 0.99
C LEU A 457 -31.40 1.46 0.36
N PRO A 458 -30.81 0.51 1.11
CA PRO A 458 -29.91 -0.47 0.53
C PRO A 458 -30.58 -1.34 -0.53
N VAL A 459 -29.99 -1.41 -1.73
CA VAL A 459 -30.53 -2.17 -2.87
C VAL A 459 -30.71 -3.68 -2.58
N CYS A 460 -29.95 -4.22 -1.63
CA CYS A 460 -30.07 -5.60 -1.18
C CYS A 460 -31.29 -5.85 -0.27
N PHE A 461 -31.87 -4.80 0.33
CA PHE A 461 -33.01 -4.87 1.23
C PHE A 461 -34.31 -4.50 0.51
N LYS A 462 -34.76 -5.40 -0.37
CA LYS A 462 -36.07 -5.30 -1.02
C LYS A 462 -37.20 -5.58 -0.02
N ARG A 463 -38.43 -5.23 -0.41
CA ARG A 463 -39.67 -5.48 0.36
C ARG A 463 -39.75 -6.89 0.95
N SER A 464 -39.45 -7.91 0.16
CA SER A 464 -39.47 -9.31 0.60
C SER A 464 -38.45 -9.60 1.69
N THR A 465 -37.21 -9.15 1.51
CA THR A 465 -36.10 -9.34 2.46
C THR A 465 -36.42 -8.65 3.79
N LEU A 466 -36.85 -7.39 3.76
CA LEU A 466 -37.24 -6.65 4.95
C LEU A 466 -38.41 -7.31 5.68
N LYS A 467 -39.45 -7.71 4.96
CA LYS A 467 -40.60 -8.42 5.54
C LYS A 467 -40.17 -9.72 6.21
N SER A 468 -39.35 -10.53 5.53
CA SER A 468 -38.83 -11.78 6.10
C SER A 468 -37.92 -11.59 7.31
N ALA A 469 -37.17 -10.47 7.37
CA ALA A 469 -36.33 -10.16 8.52
C ALA A 469 -37.17 -9.73 9.73
N ILE A 470 -38.16 -8.87 9.52
CA ILE A 470 -39.03 -8.33 10.57
C ILE A 470 -39.94 -9.42 11.16
N GLN A 471 -40.39 -10.37 10.33
CA GLN A 471 -41.24 -11.48 10.74
C GLN A 471 -40.45 -12.75 11.13
N HIS A 472 -39.12 -12.65 11.22
CA HIS A 472 -38.26 -13.79 11.52
C HIS A 472 -38.51 -14.32 12.94
N THR A 473 -38.33 -15.61 13.20
CA THR A 473 -38.57 -16.20 14.54
C THR A 473 -37.55 -15.73 15.59
N GLU A 474 -36.30 -15.56 15.17
CA GLU A 474 -35.20 -15.06 16.01
C GLU A 474 -35.25 -13.54 16.21
N THR A 475 -35.33 -13.12 17.47
CA THR A 475 -35.43 -11.71 17.89
C THR A 475 -34.28 -10.84 17.38
N ASP A 476 -33.05 -11.34 17.36
CA ASP A 476 -31.91 -10.55 16.91
C ASP A 476 -31.92 -10.28 15.41
N VAL A 477 -32.45 -11.23 14.61
CA VAL A 477 -32.69 -11.02 13.18
C VAL A 477 -33.75 -9.94 12.97
N GLN A 478 -34.83 -9.98 13.74
CA GLN A 478 -35.88 -8.93 13.72
C GLN A 478 -35.30 -7.55 14.05
N LYS A 479 -34.47 -7.44 15.09
CA LYS A 479 -33.86 -6.17 15.53
C LYS A 479 -33.02 -5.52 14.43
N HIS A 480 -32.19 -6.29 13.72
CA HIS A 480 -31.37 -5.77 12.63
C HIS A 480 -32.23 -5.36 11.42
N GLY A 481 -33.24 -6.17 11.07
CA GLY A 481 -34.20 -5.80 10.02
C GLY A 481 -34.94 -4.49 10.32
N LEU A 482 -35.39 -4.32 11.56
CA LEU A 482 -36.03 -3.08 12.04
C LEU A 482 -35.06 -1.90 12.07
N LYS A 483 -33.79 -2.10 12.47
CA LYS A 483 -32.77 -1.05 12.49
C LYS A 483 -32.52 -0.50 11.08
N ILE A 484 -32.37 -1.37 10.08
CA ILE A 484 -32.20 -0.96 8.67
C ILE A 484 -33.43 -0.21 8.16
N LEU A 485 -34.64 -0.73 8.44
CA LEU A 485 -35.88 -0.07 8.05
C LEU A 485 -35.99 1.33 8.67
N LEU A 486 -35.75 1.44 9.99
CA LEU A 486 -35.80 2.69 10.71
C LEU A 486 -34.76 3.69 10.19
N SER A 487 -33.51 3.26 9.97
CA SER A 487 -32.45 4.10 9.40
C SER A 487 -32.86 4.63 8.02
N SER A 488 -33.45 3.78 7.18
CA SER A 488 -33.93 4.17 5.85
C SER A 488 -35.07 5.19 5.91
N LEU A 489 -36.02 5.02 6.84
CA LEU A 489 -37.12 5.97 7.06
C LEU A 489 -36.64 7.31 7.62
N LEU A 490 -35.65 7.31 8.52
CA LEU A 490 -35.05 8.55 9.03
C LEU A 490 -34.30 9.30 7.93
N ARG A 491 -33.59 8.59 7.04
CA ARG A 491 -32.96 9.18 5.86
C ARG A 491 -33.99 9.77 4.89
N LEU A 492 -35.09 9.05 4.67
CA LEU A 492 -36.22 9.56 3.88
C LEU A 492 -36.77 10.85 4.49
N GLN A 493 -37.06 10.88 5.79
CA GLN A 493 -37.57 12.06 6.48
C GLN A 493 -36.64 13.27 6.31
N ASN A 494 -35.34 13.10 6.60
CA ASN A 494 -34.34 14.16 6.43
C ASN A 494 -34.31 14.69 4.98
N THR A 495 -34.46 13.78 4.00
CA THR A 495 -34.49 14.13 2.59
C THR A 495 -35.75 14.94 2.24
N LEU A 496 -36.92 14.52 2.71
CA LEU A 496 -38.18 15.22 2.48
C LEU A 496 -38.19 16.61 3.11
N SER A 497 -37.67 16.74 4.33
CA SER A 497 -37.50 18.04 5.00
C SER A 497 -36.58 18.96 4.19
N TYR A 498 -35.46 18.44 3.68
CA TYR A 498 -34.52 19.21 2.86
C TYR A 498 -35.12 19.68 1.53
N ILE A 499 -35.95 18.85 0.88
CA ILE A 499 -36.66 19.20 -0.37
C ILE A 499 -37.70 20.30 -0.11
N THR A 500 -38.44 20.18 1.00
CA THR A 500 -39.55 21.09 1.36
C THR A 500 -39.04 22.45 1.84
N GLU A 501 -37.86 22.51 2.45
CA GLU A 501 -37.29 23.74 2.98
C GLU A 501 -36.77 24.67 1.87
N ASN A 502 -37.52 25.74 1.58
CA ASN A 502 -37.22 26.69 0.50
C ASN A 502 -35.87 27.41 0.61
N SER A 503 -35.36 27.61 1.82
CA SER A 503 -34.06 28.26 2.06
C SER A 503 -32.90 27.50 1.39
N ASN A 504 -33.01 26.17 1.28
CA ASN A 504 -31.99 25.32 0.65
C ASN A 504 -31.92 25.49 -0.88
N TRP A 505 -32.99 26.00 -1.52
CA TRP A 505 -33.16 26.00 -2.98
C TRP A 505 -33.22 27.40 -3.61
N ILE A 506 -33.00 28.48 -2.85
CA ILE A 506 -33.19 29.90 -3.29
C ILE A 506 -32.57 30.22 -4.67
N LYS A 507 -31.42 29.63 -4.98
CA LYS A 507 -30.69 29.88 -6.24
C LYS A 507 -30.66 28.65 -7.17
N SER A 508 -31.47 27.63 -6.88
CA SER A 508 -31.46 26.39 -7.65
C SER A 508 -32.12 26.58 -9.02
N VAL A 509 -31.70 25.78 -10.01
CA VAL A 509 -32.40 25.66 -11.30
C VAL A 509 -33.73 24.89 -11.20
N TYR A 510 -33.98 24.20 -10.09
CA TYR A 510 -35.21 23.46 -9.86
C TYR A 510 -36.26 24.40 -9.25
N SER A 511 -37.40 24.51 -9.92
CA SER A 511 -38.56 25.28 -9.48
C SER A 511 -39.25 24.63 -8.28
N GLN A 512 -40.20 25.34 -7.66
CA GLN A 512 -41.07 24.74 -6.63
C GLN A 512 -41.83 23.53 -7.19
N SER A 513 -42.39 23.64 -8.39
CA SER A 513 -43.12 22.55 -9.05
C SER A 513 -42.24 21.33 -9.32
N ASP A 514 -40.99 21.53 -9.77
CA ASP A 514 -40.04 20.42 -9.94
C ASP A 514 -39.79 19.68 -8.61
N ARG A 515 -39.70 20.42 -7.50
CA ARG A 515 -39.45 19.87 -6.16
C ARG A 515 -40.66 19.11 -5.62
N ASP A 516 -41.85 19.63 -5.84
CA ASP A 516 -43.10 18.95 -5.44
C ASP A 516 -43.29 17.65 -6.23
N GLN A 517 -43.01 17.68 -7.54
CA GLN A 517 -43.02 16.49 -8.39
C GLN A 517 -41.96 15.48 -7.95
N PHE A 518 -40.71 15.93 -7.73
CA PHE A 518 -39.63 15.08 -7.23
C PHE A 518 -39.98 14.43 -5.89
N LYS A 519 -40.60 15.17 -4.97
CA LYS A 519 -41.06 14.66 -3.67
C LYS A 519 -42.09 13.54 -3.87
N LEU A 520 -43.09 13.75 -4.72
CA LEU A 520 -44.16 12.78 -4.98
C LEU A 520 -43.61 11.49 -5.61
N GLU A 521 -42.79 11.61 -6.65
CA GLU A 521 -42.17 10.47 -7.33
C GLU A 521 -41.21 9.70 -6.39
N LEU A 522 -40.46 10.41 -5.53
CA LEU A 522 -39.57 9.78 -4.54
C LEU A 522 -40.36 8.96 -3.52
N LEU A 523 -41.46 9.50 -3.00
CA LEU A 523 -42.34 8.80 -2.06
C LEU A 523 -42.93 7.55 -2.72
N GLU A 524 -43.39 7.64 -3.97
CA GLU A 524 -43.92 6.49 -4.70
C GLU A 524 -42.84 5.40 -4.90
N ALA A 525 -41.64 5.78 -5.33
CA ALA A 525 -40.53 4.86 -5.58
C ALA A 525 -40.05 4.14 -4.31
N ILE A 526 -39.98 4.85 -3.18
CA ILE A 526 -39.59 4.26 -1.89
C ILE A 526 -40.69 3.38 -1.32
N THR A 527 -41.96 3.82 -1.37
CA THR A 527 -43.11 3.04 -0.87
C THR A 527 -43.21 1.67 -1.53
N LYS A 528 -42.93 1.58 -2.84
CA LYS A 528 -42.90 0.29 -3.58
C LYS A 528 -41.86 -0.70 -3.04
N GLN A 529 -40.79 -0.21 -2.40
CA GLN A 529 -39.69 -1.04 -1.89
C GLN A 529 -39.83 -1.38 -0.39
N LEU A 530 -40.68 -0.64 0.34
CA LEU A 530 -40.89 -0.84 1.76
C LEU A 530 -41.92 -1.95 2.06
N PRO A 531 -41.85 -2.62 3.22
CA PRO A 531 -42.91 -3.50 3.71
C PRO A 531 -44.27 -2.81 3.79
N ASP A 532 -45.36 -3.54 3.57
CA ASP A 532 -46.69 -3.02 3.86
C ASP A 532 -46.87 -2.80 5.36
N ILE A 533 -47.60 -1.72 5.69
CA ILE A 533 -47.89 -1.38 7.08
C ILE A 533 -48.62 -2.50 7.82
N GLY A 534 -49.51 -3.23 7.15
CA GLY A 534 -50.21 -4.39 7.72
C GLY A 534 -49.27 -5.50 8.21
N SER A 535 -48.17 -5.74 7.49
CA SER A 535 -47.14 -6.68 7.94
C SER A 535 -46.47 -6.19 9.22
N ILE A 536 -46.19 -4.88 9.34
CA ILE A 536 -45.55 -4.28 10.52
C ILE A 536 -46.50 -4.31 11.73
N THR A 537 -47.78 -3.97 11.53
CA THR A 537 -48.79 -4.01 12.60
C THR A 537 -49.05 -5.44 13.09
N SER A 538 -49.06 -6.42 12.17
CA SER A 538 -49.18 -7.83 12.56
C SER A 538 -48.03 -8.28 13.45
N THR A 539 -46.79 -7.87 13.14
CA THR A 539 -45.62 -8.17 13.97
C THR A 539 -45.70 -7.46 15.32
N TRP A 540 -46.16 -6.20 15.35
CA TRP A 540 -46.42 -5.47 16.59
C TRP A 540 -47.41 -6.22 17.49
N GLN A 541 -48.57 -6.61 16.98
CA GLN A 541 -49.58 -7.36 17.73
C GLN A 541 -49.05 -8.71 18.24
N GLN A 542 -48.24 -9.41 17.45
CA GLN A 542 -47.59 -10.64 17.89
C GLN A 542 -46.58 -10.37 19.00
N SER A 543 -45.81 -9.28 18.92
CA SER A 543 -44.82 -8.91 19.93
C SER A 543 -45.44 -8.49 21.27
N LEU A 544 -46.66 -7.93 21.28
CA LEU A 544 -47.40 -7.59 22.49
C LEU A 544 -47.75 -8.81 23.34
N LYS A 545 -47.83 -10.00 22.74
CA LYS A 545 -48.10 -11.25 23.46
C LYS A 545 -46.89 -11.74 24.26
N ASN A 546 -45.74 -11.10 24.14
CA ASN A 546 -44.50 -11.50 24.81
C ASN A 546 -43.82 -10.30 25.48
N GLU A 547 -43.92 -10.21 26.80
CA GLU A 547 -43.38 -9.11 27.62
C GLU A 547 -41.85 -8.98 27.57
N THR A 548 -41.14 -10.00 27.08
CA THR A 548 -39.67 -9.98 26.97
C THR A 548 -39.14 -9.23 25.74
N LEU A 549 -40.02 -8.77 24.85
CA LEU A 549 -39.67 -8.13 23.57
C LEU A 549 -39.66 -6.59 23.61
N THR A 550 -39.46 -5.96 24.77
CA THR A 550 -39.56 -4.50 24.95
C THR A 550 -38.71 -3.66 23.99
N ASP A 551 -37.47 -4.07 23.66
CA ASP A 551 -36.62 -3.38 22.68
C ASP A 551 -37.18 -3.48 21.24
N VAL A 552 -37.73 -4.64 20.87
CA VAL A 552 -38.36 -4.85 19.55
C VAL A 552 -39.64 -4.04 19.45
N GLN A 553 -40.46 -4.04 20.50
CA GLN A 553 -41.66 -3.23 20.62
C GLN A 553 -41.32 -1.74 20.44
N GLY A 554 -40.33 -1.21 21.16
CA GLY A 554 -39.91 0.19 21.02
C GLY A 554 -39.49 0.56 19.59
N LYS A 555 -38.75 -0.33 18.91
CA LYS A 555 -38.35 -0.13 17.51
C LYS A 555 -39.53 -0.20 16.54
N LEU A 556 -40.46 -1.13 16.74
CA LEU A 556 -41.68 -1.24 15.92
C LEU A 556 -42.55 0.01 16.05
N LEU A 557 -42.74 0.52 17.27
CA LEU A 557 -43.50 1.74 17.51
C LEU A 557 -42.85 2.95 16.81
N HIS A 558 -41.53 3.06 16.88
CA HIS A 558 -40.79 4.11 16.18
C HIS A 558 -40.94 3.98 14.66
N VAL A 559 -40.83 2.76 14.11
CA VAL A 559 -41.08 2.51 12.68
C VAL A 559 -42.50 2.93 12.30
N LEU A 560 -43.53 2.54 13.06
CA LEU A 560 -44.91 2.92 12.80
C LEU A 560 -45.09 4.44 12.80
N SER A 561 -44.51 5.14 13.78
CA SER A 561 -44.51 6.61 13.82
C SER A 561 -43.85 7.22 12.58
N MET A 562 -42.74 6.64 12.11
CA MET A 562 -42.06 7.10 10.90
C MET A 562 -42.88 6.83 9.61
N TYR A 563 -43.64 5.73 9.55
CA TYR A 563 -44.60 5.51 8.46
C TYR A 563 -45.70 6.57 8.49
N GLN A 564 -46.25 6.89 9.67
CA GLN A 564 -47.27 7.92 9.81
C GLN A 564 -46.77 9.30 9.35
N GLN A 565 -45.54 9.67 9.72
CA GLN A 565 -44.95 10.97 9.39
C GLN A 565 -44.55 11.10 7.92
N ASN A 566 -43.92 10.06 7.35
CA ASN A 566 -43.38 10.12 5.99
C ASN A 566 -44.38 9.67 4.91
N LEU A 567 -45.32 8.78 5.26
CA LEU A 567 -46.23 8.08 4.35
C LEU A 567 -47.69 8.12 4.85
N PRO A 568 -48.26 9.31 5.13
CA PRO A 568 -49.56 9.44 5.78
C PRO A 568 -50.69 8.74 5.01
N THR A 569 -50.71 8.84 3.67
CA THR A 569 -51.73 8.20 2.84
C THR A 569 -51.68 6.66 2.91
N THR A 570 -50.47 6.09 3.00
CA THR A 570 -50.32 4.63 3.18
C THR A 570 -50.74 4.20 4.59
N PHE A 571 -50.54 5.07 5.57
CA PHE A 571 -50.94 4.85 6.96
C PHE A 571 -52.47 4.93 7.14
N GLU A 572 -53.15 5.85 6.46
CA GLU A 572 -54.62 6.00 6.50
C GLU A 572 -55.37 4.79 5.94
N HIS A 573 -54.77 4.06 5.00
CA HIS A 573 -55.31 2.80 4.49
C HIS A 573 -55.06 1.60 5.42
N CYS A 574 -54.43 1.80 6.58
CA CYS A 574 -54.25 0.78 7.59
C CYS A 574 -55.59 0.53 8.31
N SER A 575 -56.15 -0.66 8.15
CA SER A 575 -57.43 -1.06 8.76
C SER A 575 -57.35 -1.35 10.28
N PHE A 576 -56.35 -0.81 10.97
CA PHE A 576 -56.06 -1.13 12.36
C PHE A 576 -56.18 0.13 13.23
N ASP A 577 -57.01 0.05 14.27
CA ASP A 577 -57.01 1.02 15.37
C ASP A 577 -55.75 0.80 16.21
N PHE A 578 -54.97 1.87 16.38
CA PHE A 578 -53.70 1.88 17.13
C PHE A 578 -53.89 2.30 18.58
#